data_AF-A0A926BA55-F1
#
_entry.id   AF-A0A926BA55-F1
#
_cell.length_a   1.000
_cell.length_b   1.000
_cell.length_c   1.000
_cell.angle_alpha   90.00
_cell.angle_beta   90.00
_cell.angle_gamma   90.00
#
_symmetry.space_group_name_H-M   'P 1'
#
loop_
_entity.id
_entity.type
_entity.pdbx_description
1 polymer ?
#
loop_
_entity_poly.entity_id
_entity_poly.type
_entity_poly.pdbx_seq_one_letter_code
_entity_poly.pdbx_strand_id
1 'polypeptide(L)'
;MRPETIVALAVPLFLIGFAGFWCLIVLSISYASGWQSLSKRFRAMEKPQGRFFWLESITMNSARYQGAVILGVTERGLYLAPLAIFRVGHQPLLIPWNAFRAFRTEKLFWTVVHSVEIITENESSVVITFHNAQIAAAIQAWTTHASLQQAR
;
A
#
# COMPACT_ATOMS: atom_id res chain seq x y z
N MET A 1 -13.14 32.31 34.40
CA MET A 1 -12.00 31.99 33.51
C MET A 1 -11.97 33.03 32.41
N ARG A 2 -10.79 33.54 32.05
CA ARG A 2 -10.68 34.51 30.96
C ARG A 2 -10.74 33.76 29.61
N PRO A 3 -11.42 34.28 28.58
CA PRO A 3 -11.61 33.55 27.32
C PRO A 3 -10.29 33.09 26.68
N GLU A 4 -9.20 33.85 26.85
CA GLU A 4 -7.86 33.49 26.40
C GLU A 4 -7.32 32.20 27.04
N THR A 5 -7.64 31.93 28.32
CA THR A 5 -7.23 30.70 29.00
C THR A 5 -7.99 29.47 28.51
N ILE A 6 -9.26 29.66 28.12
CA ILE A 6 -10.08 28.59 27.55
C ILE A 6 -9.55 28.22 26.18
N VAL A 7 -9.27 29.21 25.33
CA VAL A 7 -8.70 28.97 23.99
C VAL A 7 -7.32 28.32 24.08
N ALA A 8 -6.47 28.79 25.00
CA ALA A 8 -5.13 28.24 25.19
C ALA A 8 -5.13 26.77 25.62
N LEU A 9 -6.16 26.28 26.31
CA LEU A 9 -6.31 24.87 26.68
C LEU A 9 -7.10 24.06 25.65
N ALA A 10 -8.11 24.66 25.02
CA ALA A 10 -8.97 23.99 24.06
C ALA A 10 -8.24 23.60 22.77
N VAL A 11 -7.35 24.46 22.26
CA VAL A 11 -6.61 24.18 21.02
C VAL A 11 -5.67 22.98 21.17
N PRO A 12 -4.79 22.91 22.18
CA PRO A 12 -3.95 21.72 22.39
C PRO A 12 -4.77 20.44 22.64
N LEU A 13 -5.84 20.53 23.42
CA LEU A 13 -6.70 19.37 23.71
C LEU A 13 -7.38 18.86 22.44
N PHE A 14 -7.88 19.77 21.59
CA PHE A 14 -8.43 19.43 20.29
C PHE A 14 -7.39 18.78 19.39
N LEU A 15 -6.16 19.33 19.30
CA LEU A 15 -5.11 18.75 18.47
C LEU A 15 -4.70 17.35 18.93
N ILE A 16 -4.59 17.12 20.25
CA ILE A 16 -4.29 15.81 20.82
C ILE A 16 -5.43 14.82 20.53
N GLY A 17 -6.68 15.23 20.76
CA GLY A 17 -7.86 14.41 20.48
C GLY A 17 -7.98 14.05 19.00
N PHE A 18 -7.77 15.03 18.11
CA PHE A 18 -7.77 14.85 16.67
C PHE A 18 -6.66 13.91 16.21
N ALA A 19 -5.43 14.09 16.72
CA ALA A 19 -4.32 13.20 16.40
C ALA A 19 -4.59 11.75 16.84
N GLY A 20 -5.14 11.56 18.04
CA GLY A 20 -5.52 10.24 18.55
C GLY A 20 -6.60 9.58 17.68
N PHE A 21 -7.67 10.31 17.35
CA PHE A 21 -8.74 9.85 16.48
C PHE A 21 -8.23 9.51 15.07
N TRP A 22 -7.39 10.36 14.50
CA TRP A 22 -6.75 10.12 13.20
C TRP A 22 -5.91 8.84 13.21
N CYS A 23 -5.05 8.66 14.21
CA CYS A 23 -4.27 7.44 14.37
C CYS A 23 -5.14 6.19 14.47
N LEU A 24 -6.26 6.25 15.19
CA LEU A 24 -7.20 5.14 15.32
C LEU A 24 -7.81 4.76 13.96
N ILE A 25 -8.21 5.75 13.15
CA ILE A 25 -8.72 5.51 11.80
C ILE A 25 -7.65 4.85 10.93
N VAL A 26 -6.44 5.41 10.87
CA VAL A 26 -5.37 4.90 10.02
C VAL A 26 -5.01 3.46 10.42
N LEU A 27 -4.88 3.17 11.72
CA LEU A 27 -4.62 1.82 12.21
C LEU A 27 -5.72 0.82 11.85
N SER A 28 -6.99 1.24 11.97
CA SER A 28 -8.13 0.39 11.62
C SER A 28 -8.13 0.02 10.14
N ILE A 29 -7.82 0.98 9.26
CA ILE A 29 -7.69 0.75 7.81
C ILE A 29 -6.51 -0.18 7.51
N SER A 30 -5.36 0.01 8.17
CA SER A 30 -4.19 -0.87 8.02
C SER A 30 -4.52 -2.33 8.36
N TYR A 31 -5.24 -2.54 9.46
CA TYR A 31 -5.64 -3.86 9.90
C TYR A 31 -6.66 -4.51 8.95
N ALA A 32 -7.74 -3.80 8.62
CA ALA A 32 -8.81 -4.31 7.77
C ALA A 32 -8.36 -4.59 6.32
N SER A 33 -7.41 -3.79 5.80
CA SER A 33 -6.88 -3.99 4.44
C SER A 33 -5.91 -5.16 4.31
N GLY A 34 -5.33 -5.63 5.41
CA GLY A 34 -4.25 -6.62 5.41
C GLY A 34 -2.85 -6.00 5.29
N TRP A 35 -2.72 -4.67 5.32
CA TRP A 35 -1.41 -3.99 5.24
C TRP A 35 -0.50 -4.43 6.36
N GLN A 36 -1.03 -4.52 7.58
CA GLN A 36 -0.26 -4.92 8.75
C GLN A 36 0.25 -6.36 8.66
N SER A 37 -0.49 -7.24 7.98
CA SER A 37 -0.06 -8.62 7.72
C SER A 37 1.09 -8.65 6.72
N LEU A 38 0.97 -7.89 5.62
CA LEU A 38 2.06 -7.76 4.65
C LEU A 38 3.30 -7.10 5.24
N SER A 39 3.13 -6.10 6.10
CA SER A 39 4.27 -5.39 6.71
C SER A 39 5.08 -6.26 7.65
N LYS A 40 4.47 -7.24 8.33
CA LYS A 40 5.23 -8.19 9.15
C LYS A 40 6.23 -8.99 8.33
N ARG A 41 5.88 -9.37 7.10
CA ARG A 41 6.70 -10.25 6.24
C ARG A 41 7.58 -9.49 5.24
N PHE A 42 7.05 -8.41 4.67
CA PHE A 42 7.65 -7.72 3.53
C PHE A 42 8.06 -6.29 3.85
N ARG A 43 8.28 -5.94 5.12
CA ARG A 43 8.73 -4.60 5.49
C ARG A 43 9.99 -4.20 4.72
N ALA A 44 9.91 -3.06 4.06
CA ALA A 44 11.07 -2.39 3.49
C ALA A 44 11.66 -1.41 4.50
N MET A 45 12.94 -1.58 4.84
CA MET A 45 13.69 -0.61 5.65
C MET A 45 14.19 0.56 4.81
N GLU A 46 14.48 0.29 3.54
CA GLU A 46 15.07 1.25 2.61
C GLU A 46 14.29 1.25 1.29
N LYS A 47 14.34 2.40 0.60
CA LYS A 47 13.77 2.53 -0.74
C LYS A 47 14.73 1.86 -1.73
N PRO A 48 14.33 0.77 -2.41
CA PRO A 48 15.17 0.12 -3.40
C PRO A 48 15.40 1.00 -4.64
N GLN A 49 16.38 0.65 -5.47
CA GLN A 49 16.54 1.28 -6.79
C GLN A 49 15.51 0.70 -7.77
N GLY A 50 14.92 1.55 -8.61
CA GLY A 50 13.94 1.13 -9.60
C GLY A 50 13.08 2.27 -10.13
N ARG A 51 12.02 1.92 -10.85
CA ARG A 51 11.09 2.88 -11.45
C ARG A 51 9.98 3.20 -10.46
N PHE A 52 9.85 4.48 -10.08
CA PHE A 52 8.88 4.94 -9.10
C PHE A 52 7.75 5.75 -9.73
N PHE A 53 6.55 5.53 -9.20
CA PHE A 53 5.31 6.23 -9.50
C PHE A 53 4.79 6.83 -8.19
N TRP A 54 4.42 8.10 -8.20
CA TRP A 54 4.06 8.86 -7.00
C TRP A 54 2.58 9.20 -7.00
N LEU A 55 1.99 9.31 -5.81
CA LEU A 55 0.57 9.65 -5.63
C LEU A 55 -0.36 8.69 -6.40
N GLU A 56 0.00 7.41 -6.41
CA GLU A 56 -0.76 6.37 -7.06
C GLU A 56 -1.94 5.94 -6.21
N SER A 57 -2.94 5.41 -6.92
CA SER A 57 -4.16 4.89 -6.32
C SER A 57 -4.19 3.38 -6.43
N ILE A 58 -4.18 2.69 -5.28
CA ILE A 58 -4.29 1.23 -5.22
C ILE A 58 -5.47 0.85 -4.34
N THR A 59 -6.09 -0.30 -4.64
CA THR A 59 -7.06 -0.92 -3.76
C THR A 59 -6.42 -2.18 -3.18
N MET A 60 -6.48 -2.34 -1.87
CA MET A 60 -5.97 -3.53 -1.21
C MET A 60 -7.11 -4.18 -0.43
N ASN A 61 -7.52 -5.36 -0.88
CA ASN A 61 -8.77 -6.00 -0.48
C ASN A 61 -9.96 -5.03 -0.61
N SER A 62 -10.56 -4.60 0.49
CA SER A 62 -11.69 -3.66 0.51
C SER A 62 -11.28 -2.19 0.73
N ALA A 63 -10.00 -1.91 1.02
CA ALA A 63 -9.54 -0.56 1.32
C ALA A 63 -8.92 0.11 0.10
N ARG A 64 -9.44 1.29 -0.25
CA ARG A 64 -8.94 2.09 -1.37
C ARG A 64 -8.01 3.20 -0.88
N TYR A 65 -6.77 3.15 -1.33
CA TYR A 65 -5.74 4.14 -1.07
C TYR A 65 -5.64 5.07 -2.29
N GLN A 66 -6.41 6.15 -2.32
CA GLN A 66 -6.45 7.07 -3.46
C GLN A 66 -5.40 8.16 -3.30
N GLY A 67 -4.49 8.28 -4.27
CA GLY A 67 -3.49 9.35 -4.31
C GLY A 67 -2.48 9.33 -3.16
N ALA A 68 -2.36 8.21 -2.45
CA ALA A 68 -1.71 8.13 -1.16
C ALA A 68 -0.50 7.18 -1.13
N VAL A 69 -0.17 6.55 -2.26
CA VAL A 69 0.87 5.51 -2.32
C VAL A 69 1.94 5.85 -3.36
N ILE A 70 3.18 5.59 -2.98
CA ILE A 70 4.35 5.57 -3.85
C ILE A 70 4.59 4.12 -4.23
N LEU A 71 4.57 3.83 -5.52
CA LEU A 71 4.78 2.50 -6.05
C LEU A 71 6.13 2.44 -6.76
N GLY A 72 6.95 1.44 -6.46
CA GLY A 72 8.24 1.21 -7.09
C GLY A 72 8.29 -0.16 -7.74
N VAL A 73 8.55 -0.22 -9.04
CA VAL A 73 8.86 -1.48 -9.73
C VAL A 73 10.37 -1.62 -9.75
N THR A 74 10.88 -2.62 -9.02
CA THR A 74 12.32 -2.84 -8.81
C THR A 74 12.71 -4.26 -9.16
N GLU A 75 14.00 -4.53 -9.36
CA GLU A 75 14.48 -5.90 -9.62
C GLU A 75 14.17 -6.85 -8.47
N ARG A 76 14.20 -6.35 -7.23
CA ARG A 76 13.94 -7.13 -6.02
C ARG A 76 12.45 -7.42 -5.81
N GLY A 77 11.55 -6.63 -6.40
CA GLY A 77 10.12 -6.73 -6.16
C GLY A 77 9.34 -5.44 -6.36
N LEU A 78 8.08 -5.48 -5.98
CA LEU A 78 7.18 -4.34 -5.93
C LEU A 78 7.30 -3.63 -4.59
N TYR A 79 7.79 -2.41 -4.62
CA TYR A 79 7.82 -1.51 -3.48
C TYR A 79 6.51 -0.73 -3.37
N LEU A 80 5.92 -0.67 -2.18
CA LEU A 80 4.73 0.11 -1.88
C LEU A 80 4.97 0.92 -0.61
N ALA A 81 4.93 2.24 -0.69
CA ALA A 81 5.09 3.10 0.47
C ALA A 81 4.01 4.18 0.49
N PRO A 82 3.21 4.26 1.57
CA PRO A 82 2.25 5.33 1.71
C PRO A 82 2.95 6.66 2.03
N LEU A 83 2.24 7.77 1.80
CA LEU A 83 2.71 9.11 2.19
C LEU A 83 3.00 9.17 3.70
N ALA A 84 3.91 10.07 4.09
CA ALA A 84 4.40 10.18 5.46
C ALA A 84 3.28 10.27 6.52
N ILE A 85 2.19 10.99 6.22
CA ILE A 85 1.04 11.16 7.11
C ILE A 85 0.22 9.88 7.35
N PHE A 86 0.35 8.88 6.47
CA PHE A 86 -0.32 7.58 6.55
C PHE A 86 0.64 6.47 7.01
N ARG A 87 1.92 6.77 7.29
CA ARG A 87 2.89 5.75 7.71
C ARG A 87 2.60 5.15 9.09
N VAL A 88 1.77 5.83 9.90
CA VAL A 88 1.35 5.32 11.21
C VAL A 88 0.48 4.10 10.99
N GLY A 89 1.05 2.90 11.14
CA GLY A 89 0.37 1.63 10.87
C GLY A 89 0.60 1.06 9.47
N HIS A 90 1.07 1.86 8.52
CA HIS A 90 1.36 1.40 7.15
C HIS A 90 2.85 1.55 6.81
N GLN A 91 3.65 0.62 7.32
CA GLN A 91 5.09 0.60 7.02
C GLN A 91 5.32 0.32 5.52
N PRO A 92 6.37 0.90 4.91
CA PRO A 92 6.74 0.59 3.53
C PRO A 92 6.95 -0.91 3.33
N LEU A 93 6.54 -1.40 2.16
CA LEU A 93 6.57 -2.79 1.77
C LEU A 93 7.50 -2.97 0.56
N LEU A 94 8.23 -4.07 0.52
CA LEU A 94 8.93 -4.56 -0.66
C LEU A 94 8.53 -6.02 -0.85
N ILE A 95 7.54 -6.24 -1.71
CA ILE A 95 6.99 -7.55 -2.00
C ILE A 95 7.84 -8.18 -3.12
N PRO A 96 8.60 -9.25 -2.84
CA PRO A 96 9.43 -9.88 -3.85
C PRO A 96 8.59 -10.56 -4.92
N TRP A 97 9.09 -10.62 -6.16
CA TRP A 97 8.35 -11.19 -7.30
C TRP A 97 7.91 -12.64 -7.08
N ASN A 98 8.67 -13.43 -6.31
CA ASN A 98 8.32 -14.81 -5.97
C ASN A 98 7.11 -14.94 -5.02
N ALA A 99 6.67 -13.86 -4.37
CA ALA A 99 5.48 -13.86 -3.52
C ALA A 99 4.18 -13.65 -4.33
N PHE A 100 4.29 -13.29 -5.61
CA PHE A 100 3.16 -13.09 -6.51
C PHE A 100 2.64 -14.45 -6.95
N ARG A 101 1.38 -14.77 -6.62
CA ARG A 101 0.77 -16.06 -6.99
C ARG A 101 -0.01 -15.99 -8.28
N ALA A 102 -0.73 -14.89 -8.49
CA ALA A 102 -1.50 -14.66 -9.69
C ALA A 102 -1.48 -13.19 -10.07
N PHE A 103 -1.35 -12.91 -11.37
CA PHE A 103 -1.57 -11.60 -11.96
C PHE A 103 -2.80 -11.71 -12.86
N ARG A 104 -3.91 -11.06 -12.48
CA ARG A 104 -5.16 -11.04 -13.24
C ARG A 104 -5.36 -9.65 -13.83
N THR A 105 -5.81 -9.60 -15.07
CA THR A 105 -6.28 -8.37 -15.70
C THR A 105 -7.76 -8.55 -16.00
N GLU A 106 -8.60 -7.76 -15.34
CA GLU A 106 -10.05 -7.86 -15.45
C GLU A 106 -10.60 -6.56 -16.02
N LYS A 107 -11.56 -6.67 -16.94
CA LYS A 107 -12.28 -5.50 -17.47
C LYS A 107 -13.58 -5.34 -16.68
N LEU A 108 -13.59 -4.40 -15.74
CA LEU A 108 -14.77 -4.13 -14.92
C LEU A 108 -15.57 -2.98 -15.54
N PHE A 109 -16.70 -3.32 -16.15
CA PHE A 109 -17.65 -2.44 -16.85
C PHE A 109 -17.03 -1.52 -17.93
N TRP A 110 -16.29 -0.48 -17.53
CA TRP A 110 -15.63 0.51 -18.39
C TRP A 110 -14.13 0.69 -18.08
N THR A 111 -13.61 0.05 -17.03
CA THR A 111 -12.22 0.22 -16.57
C THR A 111 -11.47 -1.10 -16.62
N VAL A 112 -10.24 -1.10 -17.13
CA VAL A 112 -9.34 -2.25 -17.00
C VAL A 112 -8.65 -2.15 -15.66
N VAL A 113 -8.69 -3.23 -14.89
CA VAL A 113 -8.16 -3.30 -13.55
C VAL A 113 -7.20 -4.49 -13.45
N HIS A 114 -6.04 -4.26 -12.83
CA HIS A 114 -5.01 -5.29 -12.72
C HIS A 114 -4.87 -5.68 -11.26
N SER A 115 -5.06 -6.95 -10.95
CA SER A 115 -5.05 -7.47 -9.58
C SER A 115 -3.92 -8.46 -9.40
N VAL A 116 -3.14 -8.26 -8.35
CA VAL A 116 -2.08 -9.17 -7.91
C VAL A 116 -2.52 -9.84 -6.63
N GLU A 117 -2.34 -11.15 -6.58
CA GLU A 117 -2.65 -11.95 -5.40
C GLU A 117 -1.37 -12.33 -4.64
N ILE A 118 -1.31 -12.01 -3.34
CA ILE A 118 -0.18 -12.29 -2.46
C ILE A 118 -0.67 -13.06 -1.24
N ILE A 119 -0.09 -14.23 -0.98
CA ILE A 119 -0.41 -15.02 0.22
C ILE A 119 0.40 -14.51 1.40
N THR A 120 -0.29 -14.18 2.49
CA THR A 120 0.33 -13.82 3.77
C THR A 120 0.60 -15.05 4.64
N GLU A 121 1.29 -14.89 5.77
CA GLU A 121 1.62 -16.03 6.67
C GLU A 121 0.40 -16.75 7.22
N ASN A 122 -0.73 -16.05 7.40
CA ASN A 122 -1.97 -16.63 7.92
C ASN A 122 -2.84 -17.28 6.82
N GLU A 123 -2.24 -17.68 5.69
CA GLU A 123 -2.94 -18.14 4.47
C GLU A 123 -3.97 -17.16 3.91
N SER A 124 -4.04 -15.95 4.47
CA SER A 124 -4.95 -14.91 4.02
C SER A 124 -4.37 -14.31 2.75
N SER A 125 -5.16 -14.33 1.68
CA SER A 125 -4.80 -13.72 0.41
C SER A 125 -5.05 -12.21 0.48
N VAL A 126 -4.03 -11.41 0.17
CA VAL A 126 -4.16 -9.97 0.00
C VAL A 126 -4.11 -9.68 -1.48
N VAL A 127 -5.23 -9.15 -1.99
CA VAL A 127 -5.34 -8.74 -3.39
C VAL A 127 -5.00 -7.26 -3.48
N ILE A 128 -4.01 -6.93 -4.30
CA ILE A 128 -3.62 -5.56 -4.62
C ILE A 128 -4.05 -5.25 -6.04
N THR A 129 -4.91 -4.25 -6.18
CA THR A 129 -5.53 -3.85 -7.42
C THR A 129 -5.01 -2.49 -7.86
N PHE A 130 -4.56 -2.41 -9.11
CA PHE A 130 -4.01 -1.24 -9.77
C PHE A 130 -4.95 -0.76 -10.87
N HIS A 131 -5.14 0.55 -10.95
CA HIS A 131 -5.94 1.19 -11.99
C HIS A 131 -5.08 1.83 -13.09
N ASN A 132 -3.77 1.96 -12.85
CA ASN A 132 -2.85 2.60 -13.77
C ASN A 132 -2.25 1.56 -14.74
N ALA A 133 -2.58 1.68 -16.02
CA ALA A 133 -2.12 0.76 -17.06
C ALA A 133 -0.58 0.75 -17.23
N GLN A 134 0.11 1.85 -16.96
CA GLN A 134 1.58 1.90 -17.06
C GLN A 134 2.25 1.06 -15.96
N ILE A 135 1.67 1.08 -14.76
CA ILE A 135 2.14 0.28 -13.62
C ILE A 135 1.90 -1.19 -13.91
N ALA A 136 0.71 -1.51 -14.41
CA ALA A 136 0.37 -2.87 -14.79
C ALA A 136 1.30 -3.42 -15.88
N ALA A 137 1.58 -2.63 -16.92
CA ALA A 137 2.53 -3.01 -17.96
C ALA A 137 3.95 -3.23 -17.41
N ALA A 138 4.39 -2.37 -16.48
CA ALA A 138 5.69 -2.51 -15.83
C ALA A 138 5.75 -3.79 -14.97
N ILE A 139 4.71 -4.09 -14.17
CA ILE A 139 4.63 -5.33 -13.39
C ILE A 139 4.57 -6.54 -14.31
N GLN A 140 3.76 -6.48 -15.36
CA GLN A 140 3.59 -7.59 -16.32
C GLN A 140 4.91 -7.93 -17.00
N ALA A 141 5.66 -6.94 -17.48
CA ALA A 141 6.98 -7.16 -18.07
C ALA A 141 7.90 -7.93 -17.13
N TRP A 142 7.95 -7.58 -15.85
CA TRP A 142 8.77 -8.29 -14.85
C TRP A 142 8.26 -9.70 -14.55
N THR A 143 6.95 -9.90 -14.44
CA THR A 143 6.38 -11.25 -14.22
C THR A 143 6.63 -12.19 -15.40
N THR A 144 6.59 -11.70 -16.65
CA THR A 144 6.92 -12.48 -17.84
C THR A 144 8.41 -12.84 -17.89
N HIS A 145 9.30 -11.94 -17.47
CA HIS A 145 10.73 -12.25 -17.39
C HIS A 145 11.06 -13.23 -16.25
N ALA A 146 10.41 -13.10 -15.09
CA ALA A 146 10.63 -13.97 -13.93
C ALA A 146 10.15 -15.41 -14.18
N SER A 147 9.02 -15.60 -14.88
CA SER A 147 8.52 -16.94 -15.22
C SER A 147 9.44 -17.68 -16.21
N LEU A 148 10.17 -16.96 -17.07
CA LEU A 148 11.15 -17.54 -17.98
C LEU A 148 12.45 -17.99 -17.28
N GLN A 149 12.79 -17.45 -16.10
CA GLN A 149 14.00 -17.83 -15.36
C GLN A 149 13.79 -19.01 -14.41
N GLN A 150 12.56 -19.30 -13.99
CA GLN A 150 12.24 -20.50 -13.19
C GLN A 150 12.07 -21.79 -14.02
N ALA A 151 12.03 -21.66 -15.35
CA ALA A 151 11.89 -22.79 -16.29
C ALA A 151 13.24 -23.29 -16.86
N ARG A 152 14.38 -22.87 -16.29
CA ARG A 152 15.74 -23.35 -16.57
C ARG A 152 16.35 -23.93 -15.32
#